data_AF-A0AAP7FIS9-F1
#
_entry.id   AF-A0AAP7FIS9-F1
#
_cell.length_a   1.000
_cell.length_b   1.000
_cell.length_c   1.000
_cell.angle_alpha   90.00
_cell.angle_beta   90.00
_cell.angle_gamma   90.00
#
_symmetry.space_group_name_H-M   'P 1'
#
loop_
_entity.id
_entity.type
_entity.pdbx_description
1 polymer ?
#
loop_
_entity_poly.entity_id
_entity_poly.type
_entity_poly.pdbx_seq_one_letter_code
_entity_poly.pdbx_strand_id
1 'polypeptide(L)'
;MFRYRQNKETGRCYDLQFRFNRILARENLSEYLNNICPHEVAHYITYLIWGAKVEPHGAEWTQVMVEVFQIRADRCHQLDTSRSVKREFLYRCGCEGKRFRLSTKRHNRMVQRKAFYSCRTCDQVVVFLREADKAEAQVIPKLFISTAGPTIDKAQVDRIAKFILDHQVKQIVLDCLITGERHRELLSKKLKVPSSSVLRHLSPETLPGGVTHAIVFSDGKDERQVRVARAFEQRGVKVRMVRAGVG
;
A
#
# COMPACT_ATOMS: atom_id res chain seq x y z
N MET A 1 5.64 -0.28 -11.41
CA MET A 1 5.38 0.42 -12.68
C MET A 1 6.17 1.69 -12.80
N PHE A 2 7.23 1.62 -13.61
CA PHE A 2 7.94 2.75 -14.17
C PHE A 2 7.00 3.56 -15.06
N ARG A 3 7.03 4.88 -14.91
CA ARG A 3 6.20 5.82 -15.67
C ARG A 3 6.96 7.12 -15.86
N TYR A 4 6.61 7.82 -16.92
CA TYR A 4 7.01 9.19 -17.19
C TYR A 4 5.81 9.98 -17.72
N ARG A 5 5.91 11.31 -17.69
CA ARG A 5 5.01 12.21 -18.41
C ARG A 5 5.70 12.68 -19.67
N GLN A 6 4.92 13.04 -20.68
CA GLN A 6 5.44 13.59 -21.93
C GLN A 6 4.82 14.96 -22.17
N ASN A 7 5.67 15.94 -22.47
CA ASN A 7 5.22 17.23 -22.95
C ASN A 7 4.67 17.04 -24.38
N LYS A 8 3.44 17.50 -24.62
CA LYS A 8 2.75 17.30 -25.90
C LYS A 8 3.35 18.10 -27.07
N GLU A 9 3.97 19.23 -26.78
CA GLU A 9 4.53 20.14 -27.78
C GLU A 9 5.95 19.71 -28.18
N THR A 10 6.79 19.43 -27.18
CA THR A 10 8.21 19.11 -27.41
C THR A 10 8.47 17.61 -27.55
N GLY A 11 7.49 16.77 -27.19
CA GLY A 11 7.68 15.32 -27.08
C GLY A 11 8.64 14.89 -25.96
N ARG A 12 9.19 15.85 -25.19
CA ARG A 12 10.17 15.57 -24.13
C ARG A 12 9.50 14.90 -22.94
N CYS A 13 10.09 13.80 -22.49
CA CYS A 13 9.63 13.10 -21.32
C CYS A 13 10.25 13.67 -20.04
N TYR A 14 9.48 13.71 -18.96
CA TYR A 14 9.85 14.25 -17.66
C TYR A 14 9.09 13.51 -16.55
N ASP A 15 9.39 13.78 -15.28
CA ASP A 15 8.72 13.15 -14.13
C ASP A 15 8.83 11.61 -14.15
N LEU A 16 10.07 11.11 -14.22
CA LEU A 16 10.37 9.68 -14.23
C LEU A 16 10.17 9.11 -12.83
N GLN A 17 9.27 8.13 -12.70
CA GLN A 17 8.85 7.61 -11.40
C GLN A 17 8.65 6.10 -11.42
N PHE A 18 9.07 5.45 -10.34
CA PHE A 18 8.66 4.08 -10.02
C PHE A 18 7.46 4.11 -9.07
N ARG A 19 6.38 3.44 -9.46
CA ARG A 19 5.18 3.29 -8.62
C ARG A 19 4.90 1.83 -8.35
N PHE A 20 4.95 1.46 -7.07
CA PHE A 20 4.65 0.11 -6.61
C PHE A 20 3.43 0.09 -5.70
N ASN A 21 2.65 -0.99 -5.76
CA ASN A 21 1.55 -1.19 -4.82
C ASN A 21 2.13 -1.68 -3.50
N ARG A 22 1.97 -0.89 -2.44
CA ARG A 22 2.57 -1.19 -1.14
C ARG A 22 2.12 -2.53 -0.54
N ILE A 23 0.85 -2.89 -0.72
CA ILE A 23 0.28 -4.12 -0.15
C ILE A 23 0.93 -5.32 -0.85
N LEU A 24 0.93 -5.31 -2.18
CA LEU A 24 1.53 -6.38 -2.98
C LEU A 24 3.03 -6.52 -2.74
N ALA A 25 3.76 -5.40 -2.63
CA ALA A 25 5.19 -5.41 -2.36
C ALA A 25 5.52 -5.99 -0.98
N ARG A 26 4.70 -5.70 0.03
CA ARG A 26 4.87 -6.24 1.38
C ARG A 26 4.58 -7.74 1.44
N GLU A 27 3.57 -8.18 0.72
CA GLU A 27 3.12 -9.59 0.71
C GLU A 27 3.97 -10.48 -0.18
N ASN A 28 4.63 -9.92 -1.18
CA ASN A 28 5.37 -10.66 -2.21
C ASN A 28 6.76 -10.07 -2.42
N LEU A 29 7.48 -9.77 -1.33
CA LEU A 29 8.75 -9.04 -1.39
C LEU A 29 9.78 -9.71 -2.31
N SER A 30 9.91 -11.04 -2.24
CA SER A 30 10.85 -11.78 -3.09
C SER A 30 10.50 -11.68 -4.57
N GLU A 31 9.21 -11.81 -4.94
CA GLU A 31 8.77 -11.62 -6.34
C GLU A 31 9.01 -10.17 -6.80
N TYR A 32 8.81 -9.20 -5.89
CA TYR A 32 9.12 -7.81 -6.20
C TYR A 32 10.60 -7.59 -6.47
N LEU A 33 11.48 -8.07 -5.60
CA LEU A 33 12.92 -7.84 -5.73
C LEU A 33 13.52 -8.61 -6.90
N ASN A 34 13.08 -9.85 -7.11
CA ASN A 34 13.71 -10.75 -8.08
C ASN A 34 13.15 -10.59 -9.49
N ASN A 35 11.89 -10.15 -9.63
CA ASN A 35 11.21 -10.12 -10.94
C ASN A 35 10.62 -8.75 -11.27
N ILE A 36 9.74 -8.19 -10.42
CA ILE A 36 8.99 -6.97 -10.77
C ILE A 36 9.87 -5.73 -10.79
N CYS A 37 10.75 -5.53 -9.80
CA CYS A 37 11.66 -4.40 -9.78
C CYS A 37 12.61 -4.43 -11.00
N PRO A 38 13.30 -5.56 -11.29
CA PRO A 38 14.03 -5.72 -12.55
C PRO A 38 13.20 -5.40 -13.80
N HIS A 39 11.96 -5.90 -13.89
CA HIS A 39 11.05 -5.61 -15.00
C HIS A 39 10.85 -4.10 -15.20
N GLU A 40 10.58 -3.37 -14.13
CA GLU A 40 10.37 -1.92 -14.19
C GLU A 40 11.66 -1.15 -14.47
N VAL A 41 12.79 -1.61 -13.91
CA VAL A 41 14.10 -0.99 -14.18
C VAL A 41 14.52 -1.26 -15.62
N ALA A 42 14.17 -2.40 -16.20
CA ALA A 42 14.38 -2.67 -17.62
C ALA A 42 13.63 -1.66 -18.50
N HIS A 43 12.37 -1.32 -18.20
CA HIS A 43 11.66 -0.23 -18.89
C HIS A 43 12.41 1.10 -18.79
N TYR A 44 12.95 1.39 -17.61
CA TYR A 44 13.70 2.63 -17.39
C TYR A 44 15.00 2.66 -18.20
N ILE A 45 15.80 1.60 -18.16
CA ILE A 45 17.04 1.46 -18.95
C ILE A 45 16.72 1.56 -20.44
N THR A 46 15.70 0.84 -20.91
CA THR A 46 15.27 0.87 -22.30
C THR A 46 14.89 2.29 -22.73
N TYR A 47 14.14 3.01 -21.90
CA TYR A 47 13.83 4.41 -22.14
C TYR A 47 15.07 5.31 -22.18
N LEU A 48 16.05 5.11 -21.30
CA LEU A 48 17.27 5.94 -21.24
C LEU A 48 18.15 5.77 -22.49
N ILE A 49 18.27 4.55 -22.99
CA ILE A 49 19.18 4.23 -24.10
C ILE A 49 18.51 4.44 -25.46
N TRP A 50 17.26 4.00 -25.63
CA TRP A 50 16.56 4.03 -26.93
C TRP A 50 15.42 5.07 -27.01
N GLY A 51 15.06 5.71 -25.90
CA GLY A 51 14.02 6.73 -25.86
C GLY A 51 12.59 6.18 -25.81
N ALA A 52 11.61 7.08 -25.84
CA ALA A 52 10.19 6.75 -25.65
C ALA A 52 9.48 6.12 -26.86
N LYS A 53 10.17 5.93 -27.98
CA LYS A 53 9.56 5.45 -29.24
C LYS A 53 9.59 3.93 -29.40
N VAL A 54 10.39 3.22 -28.60
CA VAL A 54 10.48 1.76 -28.67
C VAL A 54 9.27 1.10 -28.00
N GLU A 55 8.96 -0.12 -28.46
CA GLU A 55 7.89 -0.91 -27.87
C GLU A 55 8.21 -1.26 -26.41
N PRO A 56 7.27 -1.06 -25.45
CA PRO A 56 7.54 -1.23 -24.03
C PRO A 56 8.11 -2.60 -23.66
N HIS A 57 7.66 -3.66 -24.32
CA HIS A 57 8.15 -5.03 -24.11
C HIS A 57 8.77 -5.59 -25.40
N GLY A 58 9.45 -4.73 -26.16
CA GLY A 58 10.10 -5.05 -27.43
C GLY A 58 11.45 -5.78 -27.27
N ALA A 59 12.23 -5.80 -28.35
CA ALA A 59 13.52 -6.49 -28.39
C ALA A 59 14.52 -5.88 -27.40
N GLU A 60 14.57 -4.55 -27.31
CA GLU A 60 15.47 -3.80 -26.43
C GLU A 60 15.18 -4.09 -24.95
N TRP A 61 13.90 -4.10 -24.58
CA TRP A 61 13.48 -4.45 -23.22
C TRP A 61 13.78 -5.93 -22.90
N THR A 62 13.51 -6.83 -23.85
CA THR A 62 13.82 -8.26 -23.71
C THR A 62 15.31 -8.49 -23.51
N GLN A 63 16.15 -7.77 -24.26
CA GLN A 63 17.60 -7.82 -24.14
C GLN A 63 18.04 -7.39 -22.74
N VAL A 64 17.53 -6.27 -22.22
CA VAL A 64 17.86 -5.82 -20.86
C VAL A 64 17.43 -6.85 -19.81
N MET A 65 16.24 -7.44 -19.94
CA MET A 65 15.76 -8.48 -19.01
C MET A 65 16.68 -9.70 -18.98
N VAL A 66 17.07 -10.20 -20.14
CA VAL A 66 17.85 -11.45 -20.26
C VAL A 66 19.34 -11.22 -20.05
N GLU A 67 19.93 -10.23 -20.69
CA GLU A 67 21.40 -10.05 -20.69
C GLU A 67 21.89 -9.28 -19.47
N VAL A 68 21.11 -8.33 -18.95
CA VAL A 68 21.53 -7.54 -17.77
C VAL A 68 21.00 -8.17 -16.49
N PHE A 69 19.69 -8.43 -16.42
CA PHE A 69 19.07 -8.96 -15.21
C PHE A 69 19.11 -10.48 -15.09
N GLN A 70 19.45 -11.20 -16.17
CA GLN A 70 19.56 -12.66 -16.17
C GLN A 70 18.25 -13.35 -15.72
N ILE A 71 17.11 -12.76 -16.11
CA ILE A 71 15.77 -13.29 -15.82
C ILE A 71 14.93 -13.41 -17.09
N ARG A 72 13.90 -14.26 -17.04
CA ARG A 72 12.97 -14.42 -18.15
C ARG A 72 12.20 -13.12 -18.40
N ALA A 73 12.05 -12.77 -19.68
CA ALA A 73 11.33 -11.57 -20.13
C ALA A 73 9.79 -11.74 -20.07
N ASP A 74 9.26 -12.08 -18.91
CA ASP A 74 7.82 -12.24 -18.70
C ASP A 74 7.13 -10.87 -18.60
N ARG A 75 6.09 -10.69 -19.44
CA ARG A 75 5.33 -9.42 -19.52
C ARG A 75 4.34 -9.23 -18.37
N CYS A 76 3.93 -10.33 -17.74
CA CYS A 76 2.85 -10.37 -16.76
C CYS A 76 3.29 -11.15 -15.52
N HIS A 77 2.94 -10.62 -14.34
CA HIS A 77 3.11 -11.30 -13.07
C HIS A 77 1.74 -11.70 -12.51
N GLN A 78 1.66 -12.88 -11.91
CA GLN A 78 0.44 -13.36 -11.25
C GLN A 78 0.59 -13.19 -9.74
N LEU A 79 -0.13 -12.23 -9.18
CA LEU A 79 -0.18 -11.98 -7.74
C LEU A 79 -1.64 -12.06 -7.27
N ASP A 80 -1.87 -12.49 -6.02
CA ASP A 80 -3.17 -12.25 -5.39
C ASP A 80 -3.34 -10.75 -5.17
N THR A 81 -4.38 -10.18 -5.79
CA THR A 81 -4.66 -8.75 -5.72
C THR A 81 -5.86 -8.41 -4.85
N SER A 82 -6.49 -9.41 -4.22
CA SER A 82 -7.74 -9.30 -3.44
C SER A 82 -7.70 -8.18 -2.38
N ARG A 83 -6.57 -8.00 -1.70
CA ARG A 83 -6.35 -6.96 -0.67
C ARG A 83 -5.91 -5.60 -1.21
N SER A 84 -5.40 -5.59 -2.45
CA SER A 84 -4.81 -4.39 -3.06
C SER A 84 -5.78 -3.63 -3.98
N VAL A 85 -6.78 -4.33 -4.53
CA VAL A 85 -7.78 -3.76 -5.42
C VAL A 85 -8.83 -3.01 -4.61
N LYS A 86 -9.11 -1.77 -5.01
CA LYS A 86 -10.11 -0.94 -4.31
C LYS A 86 -11.53 -1.49 -4.43
N ARG A 87 -11.87 -2.03 -5.60
CA ARG A 87 -13.20 -2.55 -5.98
C ARG A 87 -13.05 -3.62 -7.05
N GLU A 88 -13.61 -4.80 -6.77
CA GLU A 88 -13.77 -5.89 -7.72
C GLU A 88 -15.25 -6.11 -7.99
N PHE A 89 -15.59 -6.48 -9.21
CA PHE A 89 -16.97 -6.68 -9.64
C PHE A 89 -17.14 -8.12 -10.10
N LEU A 90 -18.11 -8.82 -9.51
CA LEU A 90 -18.44 -10.18 -9.87
C LEU A 90 -19.40 -10.19 -11.05
N TYR A 91 -19.09 -11.07 -12.00
CA TYR A 91 -19.86 -11.33 -13.19
C TYR A 91 -20.13 -12.83 -13.30
N ARG A 92 -21.19 -13.19 -14.01
CA ARG A 92 -21.56 -14.58 -14.33
C ARG A 92 -21.87 -14.75 -15.81
N CYS A 93 -21.82 -15.96 -16.32
CA CYS A 93 -22.42 -16.33 -17.60
C CYS A 93 -23.47 -17.43 -17.35
N GLY A 94 -24.00 -18.05 -18.40
CA GLY A 94 -24.91 -19.19 -18.28
C GLY A 94 -24.27 -20.51 -17.81
N CYS A 95 -22.95 -20.55 -17.61
CA CYS A 95 -22.31 -21.73 -17.01
C CYS A 95 -22.60 -21.79 -15.51
N GLU A 96 -23.02 -22.95 -15.03
CA GLU A 96 -23.25 -23.19 -13.61
C GLU A 96 -21.96 -23.05 -12.79
N GLY A 97 -22.06 -22.44 -11.61
CA GLY A 97 -20.93 -22.23 -10.69
C GLY A 97 -19.84 -21.24 -11.15
N LYS A 98 -19.84 -20.80 -12.41
CA LYS A 98 -18.76 -19.98 -12.97
C LYS A 98 -18.92 -18.50 -12.64
N ARG A 99 -17.90 -17.93 -11.99
CA ARG A 99 -17.83 -16.50 -11.65
C ARG A 99 -16.56 -15.87 -12.22
N PHE A 100 -16.69 -14.62 -12.66
CA PHE A 100 -15.59 -13.82 -13.18
C PHE A 100 -15.40 -12.59 -12.30
N ARG A 101 -14.14 -12.26 -12.02
CA ARG A 101 -13.76 -11.03 -11.33
C ARG A 101 -13.26 -10.02 -12.34
N LEU A 102 -13.95 -8.90 -12.47
CA LEU A 102 -13.54 -7.79 -13.31
C LEU A 102 -13.02 -6.63 -12.47
N SER A 103 -11.90 -6.04 -12.91
CA SER A 103 -11.38 -4.82 -12.33
C SER A 103 -12.32 -3.64 -12.59
N THR A 104 -12.19 -2.57 -11.79
CA THR A 104 -12.95 -1.33 -11.97
C THR A 104 -12.91 -0.81 -13.41
N LYS A 105 -11.74 -0.88 -14.07
CA LYS A 105 -11.61 -0.42 -15.48
C LYS A 105 -12.46 -1.27 -16.43
N ARG A 106 -12.42 -2.60 -16.31
CA ARG A 106 -13.20 -3.51 -17.17
C ARG A 106 -14.69 -3.37 -16.90
N HIS A 107 -15.09 -3.30 -15.62
CA HIS A 107 -16.46 -3.02 -15.21
C HIS A 107 -16.99 -1.71 -15.85
N ASN A 108 -16.26 -0.60 -15.69
CA ASN A 108 -16.66 0.69 -16.25
C ASN A 108 -16.77 0.66 -17.78
N ARG A 109 -15.86 -0.04 -18.48
CA ARG A 109 -15.97 -0.19 -19.94
C ARG A 109 -17.21 -0.98 -20.35
N MET A 110 -17.58 -2.00 -19.59
CA MET A 110 -18.82 -2.75 -19.83
C MET A 110 -20.07 -1.90 -19.57
N VAL A 111 -20.12 -1.19 -18.44
CA VAL A 111 -21.24 -0.31 -18.10
C VAL A 111 -21.41 0.80 -19.16
N GLN A 112 -20.29 1.36 -19.64
CA GLN A 112 -20.28 2.36 -20.71
C GLN A 112 -20.44 1.77 -22.12
N ARG A 113 -20.68 0.45 -22.26
CA ARG A 113 -20.81 -0.27 -23.54
C ARG A 113 -19.62 -0.08 -24.50
N LYS A 114 -18.43 0.19 -23.96
CA LYS A 114 -17.17 0.37 -24.71
C LYS A 114 -16.38 -0.91 -24.93
N ALA A 115 -16.78 -2.00 -24.29
CA ALA A 115 -16.23 -3.35 -24.45
C ALA A 115 -17.22 -4.37 -23.90
N PHE A 116 -17.24 -5.55 -24.51
CA PHE A 116 -17.97 -6.72 -24.01
C PHE A 116 -16.97 -7.86 -23.79
N TYR A 117 -17.17 -8.62 -22.72
CA TYR A 117 -16.32 -9.76 -22.39
C TYR A 117 -17.19 -11.02 -22.43
N SER A 118 -16.73 -12.06 -23.14
CA SER A 118 -17.42 -13.34 -23.27
C SER A 118 -16.73 -14.43 -22.44
N CYS A 119 -17.52 -15.40 -22.00
CA CYS A 119 -17.01 -16.62 -21.40
C CYS A 119 -16.40 -17.53 -22.48
N ARG A 120 -15.14 -17.95 -22.32
CA ARG A 120 -14.49 -18.88 -23.27
C ARG A 120 -15.07 -20.30 -23.33
N THR A 121 -16.12 -20.60 -22.56
CA THR A 121 -16.73 -21.95 -22.50
C THR A 121 -18.11 -21.98 -23.13
N CYS A 122 -18.92 -20.94 -22.95
CA CYS A 122 -20.27 -20.88 -23.52
C CYS A 122 -20.47 -19.70 -24.49
N ASP A 123 -19.42 -18.93 -24.76
CA ASP A 123 -19.37 -17.71 -25.59
C ASP A 123 -20.36 -16.58 -25.22
N GLN A 124 -21.18 -16.78 -24.20
CA GLN A 124 -22.09 -15.75 -23.72
C GLN A 124 -21.33 -14.58 -23.09
N VAL A 125 -21.85 -13.37 -23.32
CA VAL A 125 -21.39 -12.15 -22.66
C VAL A 125 -21.64 -12.28 -21.15
N VAL A 126 -20.61 -11.99 -20.36
CA VAL A 126 -20.72 -12.05 -18.91
C VAL A 126 -21.62 -10.92 -18.41
N VAL A 127 -22.54 -11.22 -17.49
CA VAL A 127 -23.48 -10.24 -16.92
C VAL A 127 -23.07 -9.87 -15.51
N PHE A 128 -23.24 -8.59 -15.16
CA PHE A 128 -22.91 -8.08 -13.84
C PHE A 128 -23.80 -8.74 -12.78
N LEU A 129 -23.20 -9.19 -11.68
CA LEU A 129 -23.91 -9.78 -10.56
C LEU A 129 -23.96 -8.81 -9.38
N ARG A 130 -22.79 -8.45 -8.84
CA ARG A 130 -22.64 -7.56 -7.69
C ARG A 130 -21.20 -7.09 -7.54
N GLU A 131 -20.98 -6.07 -6.73
CA GLU A 131 -19.63 -5.77 -6.23
C GLU A 131 -19.16 -6.90 -5.30
N ALA A 132 -17.89 -7.28 -5.43
CA ALA A 132 -17.27 -8.28 -4.58
C ALA A 132 -17.02 -7.71 -3.18
N ASP A 133 -17.12 -8.57 -2.18
CA ASP A 133 -16.76 -8.22 -0.82
C ASP A 133 -15.26 -7.97 -0.75
N LYS A 134 -14.86 -6.91 -0.02
CA LYS A 134 -13.44 -6.65 0.19
C LYS A 134 -12.84 -7.73 1.06
N ALA A 135 -11.63 -8.16 0.72
CA ALA A 135 -10.83 -8.97 1.62
C ALA A 135 -10.67 -8.25 2.97
N GLU A 136 -10.74 -9.01 4.05
CA GLU A 136 -10.63 -8.46 5.40
C GLU A 136 -9.28 -7.74 5.58
N ALA A 137 -9.34 -6.56 6.20
CA ALA A 137 -8.14 -5.84 6.57
C ALA A 137 -7.41 -6.58 7.69
N GLN A 138 -6.08 -6.51 7.70
CA GLN A 138 -5.31 -7.06 8.81
C GLN A 138 -5.65 -6.32 10.10
N VAL A 139 -5.89 -7.06 11.18
CA VAL A 139 -6.25 -6.45 12.46
C VAL A 139 -4.98 -6.08 13.22
N ILE A 140 -4.93 -4.86 13.74
CA ILE A 140 -3.99 -4.43 14.78
C ILE A 140 -4.77 -4.42 16.10
N PRO A 141 -4.58 -5.41 16.98
CA PRO A 141 -5.32 -5.48 18.25
C PRO A 141 -5.09 -4.26 19.13
N LYS A 142 -3.83 -3.84 19.26
CA LYS A 142 -3.43 -2.68 20.07
C LYS A 142 -2.24 -1.98 19.43
N LEU A 143 -2.44 -0.71 19.08
CA LEU A 143 -1.46 0.21 18.51
C LEU A 143 -0.98 1.20 19.58
N PHE A 144 0.32 1.31 19.78
CA PHE A 144 0.92 2.37 20.59
C PHE A 144 1.39 3.53 19.72
N ILE A 145 1.16 4.77 20.16
CA ILE A 145 1.62 5.99 19.48
C ILE A 145 2.38 6.87 20.45
N SER A 146 3.61 7.25 20.10
CA SER A 146 4.43 8.18 20.87
C SER A 146 4.99 9.31 20.02
N THR A 147 5.21 10.46 20.67
CA THR A 147 5.84 11.66 20.11
C THR A 147 6.67 12.33 21.20
N ALA A 148 7.70 13.09 20.81
CA ALA A 148 8.60 13.81 21.72
C ALA A 148 7.92 14.93 22.51
N GLY A 149 6.80 15.45 21.99
CA GLY A 149 6.06 16.57 22.58
C GLY A 149 4.67 16.18 23.08
N PRO A 150 3.94 17.15 23.65
CA PRO A 150 2.61 16.90 24.22
C PRO A 150 1.50 16.76 23.20
N THR A 151 1.78 17.07 21.93
CA THR A 151 0.77 17.19 20.89
C THR A 151 1.01 16.21 19.75
N ILE A 152 -0.10 15.79 19.14
CA ILE A 152 -0.08 15.17 17.82
C ILE A 152 -0.84 16.07 16.84
N ASP A 153 -0.17 16.48 15.77
CA ASP A 153 -0.77 17.33 14.75
C ASP A 153 -1.49 16.51 13.65
N LYS A 154 -2.19 17.22 12.76
CA LYS A 154 -2.91 16.61 11.64
C LYS A 154 -1.98 15.88 10.67
N ALA A 155 -0.76 16.39 10.44
CA ALA A 155 0.20 15.79 9.51
C ALA A 155 0.73 14.45 10.05
N GLN A 156 1.04 14.37 11.34
CA GLN A 156 1.40 13.13 12.02
C GLN A 156 0.24 12.12 11.98
N VAL A 157 -0.98 12.55 12.27
CA VAL A 157 -2.19 11.71 12.17
C VAL A 157 -2.39 11.18 10.73
N ASP A 158 -2.17 12.01 9.71
CA ASP A 158 -2.21 11.61 8.31
C ASP A 158 -1.10 10.61 7.96
N ARG A 159 0.11 10.77 8.49
CA ARG A 159 1.22 9.82 8.32
C ARG A 159 0.91 8.48 8.98
N ILE A 160 0.35 8.47 10.20
CA ILE A 160 -0.11 7.25 10.86
C ILE A 160 -1.12 6.53 9.98
N ALA A 161 -2.19 7.22 9.56
CA ALA A 161 -3.22 6.64 8.71
C ALA A 161 -2.64 6.07 7.40
N LYS A 162 -1.62 6.73 6.83
CA LYS A 162 -0.88 6.19 5.69
C LYS A 162 -0.15 4.90 6.06
N PHE A 163 0.57 4.83 7.18
CA PHE A 163 1.32 3.62 7.57
C PHE A 163 0.45 2.40 7.80
N ILE A 164 -0.78 2.57 8.27
CA ILE A 164 -1.72 1.48 8.60
C ILE A 164 -2.95 1.44 7.67
N LEU A 165 -2.82 1.96 6.44
CA LEU A 165 -3.93 2.14 5.50
C LEU A 165 -4.68 0.84 5.12
N ASP A 166 -4.01 -0.30 5.26
CA ASP A 166 -4.49 -1.66 4.99
C ASP A 166 -4.81 -2.47 6.26
N HIS A 167 -4.89 -1.80 7.42
CA HIS A 167 -5.16 -2.42 8.71
C HIS A 167 -6.42 -1.83 9.37
N GLN A 168 -7.12 -2.66 10.14
CA GLN A 168 -8.13 -2.23 11.08
C GLN A 168 -7.54 -2.20 12.49
N VAL A 169 -7.53 -1.05 13.15
CA VAL A 169 -7.06 -0.93 14.53
C VAL A 169 -8.23 -1.15 15.48
N LYS A 170 -8.06 -1.99 16.51
CA LYS A 170 -9.08 -2.21 17.55
C LYS A 170 -8.91 -1.26 18.73
N GLN A 171 -7.68 -1.04 19.17
CA GLN A 171 -7.37 -0.15 20.29
C GLN A 171 -6.12 0.68 20.00
N ILE A 172 -6.13 1.93 20.47
CA ILE A 172 -5.00 2.85 20.44
C ILE A 172 -4.60 3.17 21.88
N VAL A 173 -3.31 3.17 22.17
CA VAL A 173 -2.75 3.65 23.43
C VAL A 173 -1.74 4.73 23.14
N LEU A 174 -2.00 5.93 23.63
CA LEU A 174 -1.11 7.08 23.53
C LEU A 174 -0.06 7.04 24.63
N ASP A 175 1.14 7.49 24.29
CA ASP A 175 2.19 7.79 25.25
C ASP A 175 1.71 8.82 26.30
N CYS A 176 2.23 8.73 27.52
CA CYS A 176 1.91 9.63 28.63
C CYS A 176 2.22 11.09 28.32
N LEU A 177 3.21 11.35 27.45
CA LEU A 177 3.56 12.71 27.04
C LEU A 177 2.42 13.37 26.26
N ILE A 178 1.64 12.61 25.48
CA ILE A 178 0.56 13.16 24.66
C ILE A 178 -0.63 13.52 25.57
N THR A 179 -0.89 14.82 25.70
CA THR A 179 -1.89 15.36 26.63
C THR A 179 -2.96 16.15 25.90
N GLY A 180 -4.22 16.01 26.33
CA GLY A 180 -5.37 16.70 25.76
C GLY A 180 -6.31 15.81 24.94
N GLU A 181 -7.62 15.97 25.19
CA GLU A 181 -8.66 15.11 24.61
C GLU A 181 -8.77 15.25 23.09
N ARG A 182 -8.52 16.46 22.56
CA ARG A 182 -8.54 16.75 21.11
C ARG A 182 -7.71 15.75 20.29
N HIS A 183 -6.59 15.26 20.83
CA HIS A 183 -5.70 14.34 20.13
C HIS A 183 -6.30 12.94 20.03
N ARG A 184 -7.04 12.51 21.06
CA ARG A 184 -7.78 11.24 21.06
C ARG A 184 -8.92 11.30 20.05
N GLU A 185 -9.66 12.41 20.01
CA GLU A 185 -10.74 12.63 19.04
C GLU A 185 -10.23 12.64 17.59
N LEU A 186 -9.11 13.33 17.33
CA LEU A 186 -8.48 13.36 16.00
C LEU A 186 -8.11 11.95 15.52
N LEU A 187 -7.50 11.14 16.38
CA LEU A 187 -7.12 9.76 16.06
C LEU A 187 -8.33 8.83 15.94
N SER A 188 -9.28 8.92 16.86
CA SER A 188 -10.56 8.21 16.83
C SER A 188 -11.26 8.41 15.47
N LYS A 189 -11.45 9.68 15.07
CA LYS A 189 -12.07 10.04 13.80
C LYS A 189 -11.26 9.58 12.60
N LYS A 190 -9.94 9.81 12.58
CA LYS A 190 -9.11 9.49 11.41
C LYS A 190 -8.97 7.99 11.18
N LEU A 191 -8.76 7.23 12.25
CA LEU A 191 -8.49 5.80 12.19
C LEU A 191 -9.76 4.95 12.37
N LYS A 192 -10.91 5.59 12.58
CA LYS A 192 -12.22 4.96 12.76
C LYS A 192 -12.22 3.97 13.94
N VAL A 193 -11.58 4.38 15.03
CA VAL A 193 -11.52 3.62 16.29
C VAL A 193 -12.47 4.30 17.28
N PRO A 194 -13.35 3.58 18.00
CA PRO A 194 -14.23 4.20 19.00
C PRO A 194 -13.43 5.01 20.02
N SER A 195 -13.92 6.19 20.42
CA SER A 195 -13.19 7.06 21.37
C SER A 195 -12.90 6.37 22.72
N SER A 196 -13.78 5.45 23.16
CA SER A 196 -13.57 4.58 24.34
C SER A 196 -12.37 3.63 24.20
N SER A 197 -11.96 3.34 22.97
CA SER A 197 -10.82 2.47 22.64
C SER A 197 -9.55 3.26 22.29
N VAL A 198 -9.55 4.58 22.45
CA VAL A 198 -8.35 5.42 22.36
C VAL A 198 -7.96 5.80 23.79
N LEU A 199 -6.98 5.12 24.37
CA LEU A 199 -6.56 5.29 25.76
C LEU A 199 -5.24 6.06 25.85
N ARG A 200 -4.92 6.56 27.03
CA ARG A 200 -3.60 7.13 27.35
C ARG A 200 -2.90 6.22 28.36
N HIS A 201 -1.65 5.89 28.11
CA HIS A 201 -0.79 5.28 29.12
C HIS A 201 -0.35 6.36 30.12
N LEU A 202 -0.48 6.10 31.41
CA LEU A 202 -0.31 7.15 32.43
C LEU A 202 1.11 7.26 32.97
N SER A 203 1.88 6.16 32.92
CA SER A 203 3.21 6.12 33.52
C SER A 203 4.29 6.44 32.47
N PRO A 204 5.23 7.36 32.77
CA PRO A 204 6.40 7.58 31.93
C PRO A 204 7.46 6.48 32.06
N GLU A 205 7.44 5.72 33.16
CA GLU A 205 8.45 4.70 33.51
C GLU A 205 8.11 3.31 32.97
N THR A 206 6.86 3.09 32.56
CA THR A 206 6.41 1.79 32.05
C THR A 206 5.92 1.89 30.61
N LEU A 207 5.77 0.73 29.99
CA LEU A 207 5.17 0.60 28.66
C LEU A 207 3.97 -0.34 28.72
N PRO A 208 2.85 -0.01 28.07
CA PRO A 208 1.64 -0.80 28.12
C PRO A 208 1.85 -2.22 27.55
N GLY A 209 1.24 -3.22 28.22
CA GLY A 209 1.24 -4.60 27.78
C GLY A 209 0.29 -4.88 26.62
N GLY A 210 0.56 -5.97 25.88
CA GLY A 210 -0.28 -6.45 24.77
C GLY A 210 -0.27 -5.55 23.53
N VAL A 211 0.67 -4.60 23.45
CA VAL A 211 0.90 -3.81 22.23
C VAL A 211 1.49 -4.74 21.16
N THR A 212 0.98 -4.64 19.93
CA THR A 212 1.48 -5.45 18.80
C THR A 212 2.20 -4.61 17.76
N HIS A 213 1.85 -3.33 17.69
CA HIS A 213 2.42 -2.35 16.78
C HIS A 213 2.68 -1.05 17.52
N ALA A 214 3.79 -0.38 17.23
CA ALA A 214 4.10 0.93 17.78
C ALA A 214 4.55 1.88 16.67
N ILE A 215 4.05 3.13 16.70
CA ILE A 215 4.53 4.21 15.85
C ILE A 215 5.12 5.28 16.76
N VAL A 216 6.41 5.54 16.59
CA VAL A 216 7.20 6.39 17.48
C VAL A 216 7.74 7.55 16.67
N PHE A 217 7.30 8.77 16.97
CA PHE A 217 7.81 9.99 16.34
C PHE A 217 8.99 10.52 17.14
N SER A 218 10.13 10.70 16.47
CA SER A 218 11.36 11.23 17.07
C SER A 218 11.92 12.33 16.18
N ASP A 219 12.45 13.38 16.78
CA ASP A 219 13.23 14.43 16.10
C ASP A 219 14.72 14.06 15.91
N GLY A 220 15.10 12.84 16.30
CA GLY A 220 16.48 12.34 16.25
C GLY A 220 17.37 12.80 17.40
N LYS A 221 16.90 13.70 18.26
CA LYS A 221 17.60 14.14 19.48
C LYS A 221 16.98 13.56 20.74
N ASP A 222 15.71 13.16 20.69
CA ASP A 222 15.00 12.59 21.82
C ASP A 222 15.44 11.14 22.12
N GLU A 223 16.30 10.99 23.15
CA GLU A 223 16.77 9.70 23.67
C GLU A 223 15.62 8.82 24.19
N ARG A 224 14.55 9.41 24.72
CA ARG A 224 13.41 8.66 25.27
C ARG A 224 12.71 7.90 24.17
N GLN A 225 12.47 8.52 23.01
CA GLN A 225 11.79 7.85 21.90
C GLN A 225 12.58 6.65 21.38
N VAL A 226 13.91 6.77 21.34
CA VAL A 226 14.80 5.67 20.99
C VAL A 226 14.69 4.53 22.02
N ARG A 227 14.70 4.85 23.32
CA ARG A 227 14.51 3.85 24.38
C ARG A 227 13.15 3.15 24.29
N VAL A 228 12.07 3.90 24.07
CA VAL A 228 10.71 3.35 23.92
C VAL A 228 10.62 2.39 22.73
N ALA A 229 11.15 2.78 21.58
CA ALA A 229 11.17 1.92 20.40
C ALA A 229 11.93 0.63 20.66
N ARG A 230 13.16 0.71 21.19
CA ARG A 230 13.99 -0.46 21.50
C ARG A 230 13.32 -1.40 22.49
N ALA A 231 12.67 -0.85 23.53
CA ALA A 231 11.96 -1.65 24.53
C ALA A 231 10.75 -2.39 23.93
N PHE A 232 10.06 -1.81 22.95
CA PHE A 232 8.99 -2.50 22.22
C PHE A 232 9.54 -3.55 21.24
N GLU A 233 10.61 -3.26 20.52
CA GLU A 233 11.27 -4.23 19.63
C GLU A 233 11.73 -5.48 20.39
N GLN A 234 12.32 -5.31 21.59
CA GLN A 234 12.68 -6.41 22.48
C GLN A 234 11.50 -7.27 22.93
N ARG A 235 10.28 -6.71 22.92
CA ARG A 235 9.02 -7.43 23.20
C ARG A 235 8.39 -8.05 21.95
N GLY A 236 9.08 -8.04 20.81
CA GLY A 236 8.57 -8.54 19.52
C GLY A 236 7.50 -7.65 18.89
N VAL A 237 7.34 -6.41 19.35
CA VAL A 237 6.39 -5.45 18.77
C VAL A 237 6.91 -4.94 17.44
N LYS A 238 6.02 -4.81 16.46
CA LYS A 238 6.36 -4.18 15.17
C LYS A 238 6.45 -2.67 15.34
N VAL A 239 7.67 -2.16 15.47
CA VAL A 239 7.93 -0.74 15.69
C VAL A 239 8.22 -0.03 14.37
N ARG A 240 7.63 1.16 14.21
CA ARG A 240 7.97 2.10 13.14
C ARG A 240 8.44 3.41 13.78
N MET A 241 9.74 3.66 13.68
CA MET A 241 10.33 4.95 14.02
C MET A 241 10.09 5.94 12.87
N VAL A 242 9.63 7.15 13.20
CA VAL A 242 9.28 8.19 12.24
C VAL A 242 10.05 9.45 12.59
N ARG A 243 10.98 9.86 11.72
CA ARG A 243 11.72 11.11 11.90
C ARG A 243 10.80 12.33 11.68
N ALA A 244 10.93 13.33 12.55
CA ALA A 244 10.40 14.67 12.34
C ALA A 244 11.18 15.32 11.18
N GLY A 245 10.47 15.72 10.11
CA GLY A 245 11.08 16.34 8.94
C GLY A 245 11.56 15.35 7.86
N VAL A 246 10.62 14.80 7.10
CA VAL A 246 10.70 14.73 5.62
C VAL A 246 9.24 14.72 5.16
N GLY A 247 8.79 15.85 4.60
CA GLY A 247 7.51 16.00 3.93
C GLY A 247 7.53 15.37 2.55
#